data_AF-A0AAE0SGJ6-F1
#
_entry.id   AF-A0AAE0SGJ6-F1
#
_cell.length_a   1.000
_cell.length_b   1.000
_cell.length_c   1.000
_cell.angle_alpha   90.00
_cell.angle_beta   90.00
_cell.angle_gamma   90.00
#
_symmetry.space_group_name_H-M   'P 1'
#
loop_
_entity.id
_entity.type
_entity.pdbx_description
1 polymer ?
#
loop_
_entity_poly.entity_id
_entity_poly.type
_entity_poly.pdbx_seq_one_letter_code
_entity_poly.pdbx_strand_id
1 'polypeptide(L)'
;MAAKGYPKWLLDSKEGINSTKEWNAFLHELHDAIQQQLTESHVQYFSDLSEAEKELFIQRATKAIDGGTAYSSLYKKVSLILDQNMNEDVSRALLEDAPFGTKSDLIVERAEEGSLSLLKKWPDMKAKLYHCLNQPLTVQIRQLAWKLYLSNTKGNIN
;
A
#
# COMPACT_ATOMS: atom_id res chain seq x y z
N MET A 1 23.16 -5.44 -12.36
CA MET A 1 21.77 -5.61 -12.83
C MET A 1 20.85 -5.35 -11.65
N ALA A 2 20.29 -4.15 -11.52
CA ALA A 2 19.42 -3.79 -10.40
C ALA A 2 18.08 -4.53 -10.54
N ALA A 3 17.62 -5.18 -9.48
CA ALA A 3 16.32 -5.84 -9.49
C ALA A 3 15.22 -4.81 -9.85
N LYS A 4 14.38 -5.15 -10.84
CA LYS A 4 13.11 -4.46 -11.13
C LYS A 4 12.12 -4.71 -9.98
N GLY A 5 12.46 -4.24 -8.78
CA GLY A 5 11.78 -4.55 -7.54
C GLY A 5 11.69 -3.30 -6.66
N TYR A 6 10.75 -3.34 -5.71
CA TYR A 6 10.50 -2.28 -4.75
C TYR A 6 11.78 -1.77 -4.07
N PRO A 7 11.82 -0.49 -3.62
CA PRO A 7 12.91 0.02 -2.81
C PRO A 7 13.15 -0.86 -1.59
N LYS A 8 14.42 -1.04 -1.20
CA LYS A 8 14.79 -1.90 -0.07
C LYS A 8 14.07 -1.49 1.21
N TRP A 9 14.04 -0.20 1.54
CA TRP A 9 13.35 0.32 2.73
C TRP A 9 11.87 -0.09 2.79
N LEU A 10 11.20 -0.22 1.63
CA LEU A 10 9.80 -0.61 1.54
C LEU A 10 9.62 -2.13 1.74
N LEU A 11 10.57 -2.93 1.25
CA LEU A 11 10.60 -4.39 1.52
C LEU A 11 10.87 -4.67 2.99
N ASP A 12 11.86 -4.00 3.57
CA ASP A 12 12.20 -4.08 4.99
C ASP A 12 11.00 -3.64 5.86
N SER A 13 10.24 -2.64 5.40
CA SER A 13 9.00 -2.22 6.06
C SER A 13 7.92 -3.29 6.03
N LYS A 14 7.71 -3.95 4.88
CA LYS A 14 6.75 -5.04 4.76
C LYS A 14 7.10 -6.20 5.70
N GLU A 15 8.37 -6.59 5.74
CA GLU A 15 8.84 -7.66 6.63
C GLU A 15 8.68 -7.26 8.10
N GLY A 16 9.05 -6.03 8.44
CA GLY A 16 8.84 -5.44 9.76
C GLY A 16 7.38 -5.50 10.19
N ILE A 17 6.44 -5.06 9.35
CA ILE A 17 5.00 -5.07 9.61
C ILE A 17 4.50 -6.51 9.82
N ASN A 18 4.88 -7.46 8.96
CA ASN A 18 4.44 -8.85 9.04
C ASN A 18 4.84 -9.54 10.36
N SER A 19 5.93 -9.09 10.99
CA SER A 19 6.39 -9.63 12.28
C SER A 19 5.68 -9.02 13.50
N THR A 20 4.83 -8.00 13.30
CA THR A 20 4.17 -7.30 14.41
C THR A 20 2.98 -8.08 14.97
N LYS A 21 2.73 -7.91 16.28
CA LYS A 21 1.51 -8.43 16.90
C LYS A 21 0.26 -7.73 16.36
N GLU A 22 0.37 -6.46 15.97
CA GLU A 22 -0.73 -5.69 15.40
C GLU A 22 -1.21 -6.27 14.07
N TRP A 23 -0.27 -6.77 13.24
CA TRP A 23 -0.60 -7.50 12.03
C TRP A 23 -1.37 -8.79 12.31
N ASN A 24 -0.90 -9.58 13.29
CA ASN A 24 -1.59 -10.82 13.68
C ASN A 24 -2.99 -10.55 14.26
N ALA A 25 -3.15 -9.50 15.08
CA ALA A 25 -4.44 -9.10 15.61
C ALA A 25 -5.41 -8.67 14.51
N PHE A 26 -4.93 -7.88 13.54
CA PHE A 26 -5.71 -7.51 12.37
C PHE A 26 -6.14 -8.72 11.54
N LEU A 27 -5.23 -9.68 11.31
CA LEU A 27 -5.56 -10.90 10.58
C LEU A 27 -6.62 -11.75 11.29
N HIS A 28 -6.58 -11.80 12.62
CA HIS A 28 -7.60 -12.51 13.40
C HIS A 28 -8.97 -11.86 13.22
N GLU A 29 -9.10 -10.54 13.40
CA GLU A 29 -10.37 -9.84 13.20
C GLU A 29 -10.88 -9.95 11.75
N LEU A 30 -9.96 -9.89 10.77
CA LEU A 30 -10.30 -10.06 9.36
C LEU A 30 -10.83 -11.48 9.09
N HIS A 31 -10.19 -12.50 9.65
CA HIS A 31 -10.63 -13.88 9.51
C HIS A 31 -12.01 -14.10 10.13
N ASP A 32 -12.24 -13.57 11.33
CA ASP A 32 -13.54 -13.65 12.00
C ASP A 32 -14.65 -12.97 11.17
N ALA A 33 -14.36 -11.79 10.61
CA ALA A 33 -15.30 -11.08 9.75
C ALA A 33 -15.59 -11.81 8.43
N ILE A 34 -14.61 -12.50 7.84
CA ILE A 34 -14.82 -13.37 6.66
C ILE A 34 -15.68 -14.58 7.05
N GLN A 35 -15.37 -15.24 8.17
CA GLN A 35 -16.10 -16.42 8.63
C GLN A 35 -17.57 -16.11 8.95
N GLN A 36 -17.83 -14.94 9.53
CA GLN A 36 -19.18 -14.44 9.74
C GLN A 36 -19.93 -14.28 8.41
N GLN A 37 -19.32 -13.63 7.42
CA GLN A 37 -19.93 -13.45 6.10
C GLN A 37 -20.20 -14.76 5.36
N LEU A 38 -19.29 -15.75 5.48
CA LEU A 38 -19.50 -17.09 4.92
C LEU A 38 -20.72 -17.78 5.54
N THR A 39 -20.83 -17.67 6.87
CA THR A 39 -21.96 -18.21 7.63
C THR A 39 -23.29 -17.57 7.20
N GLU A 40 -23.31 -16.24 7.08
CA GLU A 40 -24.48 -15.47 6.65
C GLU A 40 -24.87 -15.75 5.18
N SER A 41 -23.89 -16.07 4.33
CA SER A 41 -24.11 -16.37 2.91
C SER A 41 -24.35 -17.86 2.62
N HIS A 42 -24.44 -18.71 3.66
CA HIS A 42 -24.57 -20.17 3.56
C HIS A 42 -23.46 -20.85 2.74
N VAL A 43 -22.25 -20.29 2.76
CA VAL A 43 -21.05 -20.88 2.12
C VAL A 43 -20.23 -21.61 3.18
N GLN A 44 -19.89 -22.88 2.94
CA GLN A 44 -19.16 -23.70 3.91
C GLN A 44 -17.67 -23.36 3.99
N TYR A 45 -17.01 -23.19 2.85
CA TYR A 45 -15.58 -22.94 2.81
C TYR A 45 -15.24 -21.76 1.91
N PHE A 46 -14.28 -20.94 2.35
CA PHE A 46 -13.74 -19.84 1.54
C PHE A 46 -13.14 -20.33 0.21
N SER A 47 -12.67 -21.58 0.16
CA SER A 47 -12.14 -22.21 -1.05
C SER A 47 -13.18 -22.43 -2.14
N ASP A 48 -14.46 -22.48 -1.79
CA ASP A 48 -15.57 -22.75 -2.71
C ASP A 48 -15.94 -21.51 -3.54
N LEU A 49 -15.46 -20.33 -3.12
CA LEU A 49 -15.65 -19.08 -3.81
C LEU A 49 -14.74 -18.97 -5.04
N SER A 50 -15.25 -18.36 -6.10
CA SER A 50 -14.41 -17.88 -7.21
C SER A 50 -13.46 -16.78 -6.74
N GLU A 51 -12.38 -16.52 -7.49
CA GLU A 51 -11.40 -15.48 -7.10
C GLU A 51 -12.03 -14.08 -6.97
N ALA A 52 -13.00 -13.74 -7.82
CA ALA A 52 -13.73 -12.49 -7.73
C ALA A 52 -14.60 -12.39 -6.46
N GLU A 53 -15.20 -13.51 -6.05
CA GLU A 53 -15.98 -13.58 -4.81
C GLU A 53 -15.07 -13.52 -3.58
N LYS A 54 -13.93 -14.21 -3.60
CA LYS A 54 -12.92 -14.11 -2.53
C LYS A 54 -12.48 -12.67 -2.33
N GLU A 55 -12.18 -11.96 -3.41
CA GLU A 55 -11.83 -10.54 -3.35
C GLU A 55 -12.97 -9.71 -2.74
N LEU A 56 -14.22 -9.93 -3.17
CA LEU A 56 -15.37 -9.21 -2.65
C LEU A 56 -15.59 -9.45 -1.15
N PHE A 57 -15.45 -10.70 -0.68
CA PHE A 57 -15.55 -11.05 0.74
C PHE A 57 -14.44 -10.39 1.56
N ILE A 58 -13.20 -10.43 1.09
CA ILE A 58 -12.07 -9.75 1.76
C ILE A 58 -12.31 -8.25 1.83
N GLN A 59 -12.78 -7.61 0.74
CA GLN A 59 -13.08 -6.17 0.73
C GLN A 59 -14.18 -5.81 1.72
N ARG A 60 -15.27 -6.59 1.77
CA ARG A 60 -16.37 -6.38 2.73
C ARG A 60 -15.91 -6.59 4.16
N ALA A 61 -15.13 -7.63 4.44
CA ALA A 61 -14.59 -7.91 5.77
C ALA A 61 -13.65 -6.80 6.23
N THR A 62 -12.74 -6.36 5.35
CA THR A 62 -11.84 -5.23 5.61
C THR A 62 -12.62 -3.96 5.94
N LYS A 63 -13.72 -3.69 5.21
CA LYS A 63 -14.60 -2.55 5.48
C LYS A 63 -15.37 -2.66 6.79
N ALA A 64 -15.75 -3.88 7.19
CA ALA A 64 -16.46 -4.12 8.44
C ALA A 64 -15.59 -3.86 9.68
N ILE A 65 -14.29 -4.15 9.58
CA ILE A 65 -13.31 -3.91 10.66
C ILE A 65 -12.61 -2.55 10.54
N ASP A 66 -12.91 -1.78 9.49
CA ASP A 66 -12.37 -0.43 9.31
C ASP A 66 -12.80 0.47 10.47
N GLY A 67 -11.85 1.27 10.99
CA GLY A 67 -12.04 2.06 12.21
C GLY A 67 -12.01 1.26 13.52
N GLY A 68 -11.86 -0.07 13.47
CA GLY A 68 -11.67 -0.93 14.64
C GLY A 68 -10.34 -0.68 15.38
N THR A 69 -10.22 -1.27 16.57
CA THR A 69 -9.02 -1.14 17.41
C THR A 69 -7.81 -1.83 16.80
N ALA A 70 -7.94 -3.05 16.23
CA ALA A 70 -6.83 -3.70 15.56
C ALA A 70 -6.43 -2.99 14.27
N TYR A 71 -7.41 -2.54 13.47
CA TYR A 71 -7.15 -1.75 12.25
C TYR A 71 -6.37 -0.47 12.57
N SER A 72 -6.85 0.34 13.52
CA SER A 72 -6.20 1.59 13.89
C SER A 72 -4.82 1.37 14.53
N SER A 73 -4.64 0.29 15.30
CA SER A 73 -3.35 -0.09 15.88
C SER A 73 -2.35 -0.50 14.79
N LEU A 74 -2.79 -1.34 13.84
CA LEU A 74 -1.97 -1.73 12.69
C LEU A 74 -1.60 -0.50 11.86
N TYR A 75 -2.56 0.38 11.55
CA TYR A 75 -2.29 1.59 10.77
C TYR A 75 -1.20 2.48 11.40
N LYS A 76 -1.29 2.71 12.72
CA LYS A 76 -0.25 3.45 13.46
C LYS A 76 1.09 2.75 13.39
N LYS A 77 1.11 1.42 13.53
CA LYS A 77 2.34 0.62 13.49
C LYS A 77 2.99 0.62 12.10
N VAL A 78 2.19 0.49 11.05
CA VAL A 78 2.62 0.62 9.64
C VAL A 78 3.25 1.98 9.40
N SER A 79 2.60 3.07 9.82
CA SER A 79 3.11 4.42 9.66
C SER A 79 4.48 4.59 10.33
N LEU A 80 4.60 4.14 11.58
CA LEU A 80 5.86 4.21 12.34
C LEU A 80 7.00 3.41 11.69
N ILE A 81 6.73 2.20 11.22
CA ILE A 81 7.74 1.35 10.57
C ILE A 81 8.19 1.96 9.24
N LEU A 82 7.25 2.47 8.44
CA LEU A 82 7.56 3.14 7.17
C LEU A 82 8.43 4.37 7.40
N ASP A 83 8.06 5.23 8.35
CA ASP A 83 8.81 6.44 8.69
C ASP A 83 10.22 6.10 9.17
N GLN A 84 10.37 5.09 10.03
CA GLN A 84 11.66 4.65 10.53
C GLN A 84 12.56 4.15 9.39
N ASN A 85 12.10 3.17 8.62
CA ASN A 85 12.92 2.54 7.58
C ASN A 85 13.27 3.52 6.45
N MET A 86 12.34 4.40 6.07
CA MET A 86 12.62 5.45 5.09
C MET A 86 13.65 6.46 5.64
N ASN A 87 13.52 6.88 6.90
CA ASN A 87 14.47 7.81 7.51
C ASN A 87 15.86 7.18 7.69
N GLU A 88 15.96 5.89 8.01
CA GLU A 88 17.22 5.15 8.05
C GLU A 88 17.89 5.07 6.68
N ASP A 89 17.12 4.81 5.62
CA ASP A 89 17.61 4.81 4.24
C ASP A 89 18.12 6.19 3.79
N VAL A 90 17.36 7.24 4.07
CA VAL A 90 17.77 8.64 3.81
C VAL A 90 19.03 8.99 4.61
N SER A 91 19.10 8.59 5.88
CA SER A 91 20.27 8.87 6.73
C SER A 91 21.53 8.17 6.20
N ARG A 92 21.39 6.95 5.66
CA ARG A 92 22.48 6.23 5.00
C ARG A 92 22.94 6.97 3.74
N ALA A 93 22.00 7.40 2.89
CA ALA A 93 22.32 8.15 1.67
C ALA A 93 23.03 9.48 1.95
N LEU A 94 22.65 10.19 3.02
CA LEU A 94 23.32 11.43 3.44
C LEU A 94 24.79 11.22 3.84
N LEU A 95 25.13 10.03 4.37
CA LEU A 95 26.49 9.70 4.82
C LEU A 95 27.38 9.18 3.70
N GLU A 96 26.80 8.48 2.71
CA GLU A 96 27.55 7.78 1.66
C GLU A 96 27.85 8.66 0.42
N ASP A 97 26.97 9.61 0.07
CA ASP A 97 26.95 10.18 -1.30
C ASP A 97 27.25 11.69 -1.45
N ALA A 98 27.74 12.38 -0.40
CA ALA A 98 27.99 13.84 -0.44
C ALA A 98 26.83 14.59 -1.15
N PRO A 99 25.63 14.57 -0.57
CA PRO A 99 24.38 14.72 -1.29
C PRO A 99 24.27 16.07 -2.00
N PHE A 100 23.90 16.04 -3.29
CA PHE A 100 23.37 17.20 -4.01
C PHE A 100 21.92 17.46 -3.56
N GLY A 101 21.70 17.74 -2.28
CA GLY A 101 20.34 17.96 -1.77
C GLY A 101 20.24 17.99 -0.25
N THR A 102 19.12 18.52 0.22
CA THR A 102 18.75 18.49 1.63
C THR A 102 18.15 17.13 2.01
N LYS A 103 18.08 16.84 3.31
CA LYS A 103 17.35 15.66 3.83
C LYS A 103 15.91 15.60 3.30
N SER A 104 15.25 16.75 3.18
CA SER A 104 13.88 16.85 2.67
C SER A 104 13.77 16.42 1.21
N ASP A 105 14.75 16.77 0.37
CA ASP A 105 14.77 16.37 -1.04
C ASP A 105 14.89 14.85 -1.19
N LEU A 106 15.76 14.23 -0.39
CA LEU A 106 15.94 12.78 -0.37
C LEU A 106 14.68 12.04 0.14
N ILE A 107 13.97 12.59 1.12
CA ILE A 107 12.69 12.03 1.57
C ILE A 107 11.67 12.02 0.43
N VAL A 108 11.56 13.14 -0.31
CA VAL A 108 10.64 13.24 -1.45
C VAL A 108 11.01 12.24 -2.55
N GLU A 109 12.29 12.10 -2.85
CA GLU A 109 12.78 11.13 -3.85
C GLU A 109 12.46 9.68 -3.44
N ARG A 110 12.73 9.30 -2.19
CA ARG A 110 12.43 7.94 -1.70
C ARG A 110 10.94 7.66 -1.64
N ALA A 111 10.13 8.64 -1.24
CA ALA A 111 8.67 8.53 -1.24
C ALA A 111 8.12 8.40 -2.67
N GLU A 112 8.70 9.14 -3.62
CA GLU A 112 8.38 9.02 -5.04
C GLU A 112 8.69 7.61 -5.56
N GLU A 113 9.90 7.12 -5.32
CA GLU A 113 10.35 5.80 -5.77
C GLU A 113 9.44 4.69 -5.23
N GLY A 114 9.13 4.75 -3.93
CA GLY A 114 8.18 3.87 -3.26
C GLY A 114 6.80 3.94 -3.91
N SER A 115 6.22 5.13 -4.03
CA SER A 115 4.89 5.34 -4.60
C SER A 115 4.79 4.85 -6.05
N LEU A 116 5.79 5.11 -6.88
CA LEU A 116 5.87 4.64 -8.26
C LEU A 116 5.90 3.12 -8.34
N SER A 117 6.70 2.47 -7.48
CA SER A 117 6.79 1.01 -7.46
C SER A 117 5.47 0.35 -7.02
N LEU A 118 4.78 0.93 -6.03
CA LEU A 118 3.46 0.49 -5.58
C LEU A 118 2.40 0.65 -6.69
N LEU A 119 2.30 1.83 -7.30
CA LEU A 119 1.31 2.12 -8.34
C LEU A 119 1.53 1.32 -9.63
N LYS A 120 2.78 0.98 -9.97
CA LYS A 120 3.08 0.08 -11.10
C LYS A 120 2.54 -1.34 -10.87
N LYS A 121 2.56 -1.83 -9.62
CA LYS A 121 2.04 -3.16 -9.28
C LYS A 121 0.53 -3.15 -9.06
N TRP A 122 -0.02 -2.12 -8.42
CA TRP A 122 -1.44 -1.98 -8.14
C TRP A 122 -2.02 -0.75 -8.83
N PRO A 123 -2.22 -0.79 -10.16
CA PRO A 123 -2.69 0.36 -10.94
C PRO A 123 -4.08 0.84 -10.52
N ASP A 124 -4.91 -0.04 -9.97
CA ASP A 124 -6.27 0.30 -9.49
C ASP A 124 -6.24 1.20 -8.25
N MET A 125 -5.10 1.27 -7.55
CA MET A 125 -4.89 2.21 -6.44
C MET A 125 -4.65 3.65 -6.91
N LYS A 126 -4.73 3.94 -8.22
CA LYS A 126 -4.57 5.31 -8.78
C LYS A 126 -5.50 6.34 -8.13
N ALA A 127 -6.65 5.92 -7.60
CA ALA A 127 -7.53 6.80 -6.85
C ALA A 127 -6.79 7.46 -5.68
N LYS A 128 -5.93 6.73 -4.95
CA LYS A 128 -5.18 7.24 -3.79
C LYS A 128 -4.27 8.43 -4.10
N LEU A 129 -3.96 8.70 -5.38
CA LEU A 129 -3.26 9.92 -5.79
C LEU A 129 -4.03 11.20 -5.44
N TYR A 130 -5.35 11.14 -5.14
CA TYR A 130 -6.09 12.30 -4.66
C TYR A 130 -5.51 12.88 -3.36
N HIS A 131 -4.84 12.07 -2.53
CA HIS A 131 -4.17 12.56 -1.32
C HIS A 131 -3.02 13.53 -1.64
N CYS A 132 -2.49 13.49 -2.86
CA CYS A 132 -1.46 14.40 -3.36
C CYS A 132 -2.07 15.58 -4.14
N LEU A 133 -3.39 15.78 -4.09
CA LEU A 133 -4.02 16.93 -4.74
C LEU A 133 -3.44 18.23 -4.14
N ASN A 134 -3.15 19.19 -5.01
CA ASN A 134 -2.46 20.45 -4.69
C ASN A 134 -1.00 20.31 -4.22
N GLN A 135 -0.40 19.12 -4.30
CA GLN A 135 1.03 18.93 -4.10
C GLN A 135 1.76 18.90 -5.46
N PRO A 136 2.97 19.48 -5.56
CA PRO A 136 3.78 19.36 -6.76
C PRO A 136 4.18 17.90 -6.96
N LEU A 137 3.48 17.20 -7.84
CA LEU A 137 3.86 15.85 -8.24
C LEU A 137 5.11 15.91 -9.13
N THR A 138 6.05 15.03 -8.84
CA THR A 138 7.25 14.83 -9.64
C THR A 138 6.87 14.42 -11.07
N VAL A 139 7.79 14.60 -12.02
CA VAL A 139 7.52 14.34 -13.45
C VAL A 139 7.09 12.89 -13.67
N GLN A 140 7.72 11.95 -12.97
CA GLN A 140 7.56 10.53 -13.14
C GLN A 140 6.22 10.06 -12.58
N ILE A 141 5.80 10.59 -11.41
CA ILE A 141 4.46 10.31 -10.86
C ILE A 141 3.39 10.88 -11.78
N ARG A 142 3.58 12.10 -12.31
CA ARG A 142 2.64 12.68 -13.29
C ARG A 142 2.52 11.81 -14.53
N GLN A 143 3.64 11.39 -15.13
CA GLN A 143 3.64 10.51 -16.30
C GLN A 143 2.93 9.19 -16.03
N LEU A 144 3.17 8.57 -14.87
CA LEU A 144 2.48 7.35 -14.48
C LEU A 144 0.98 7.59 -14.27
N ALA A 145 0.60 8.66 -13.58
CA ALA A 145 -0.80 9.03 -13.36
C ALA A 145 -1.53 9.24 -14.68
N TRP A 146 -0.97 10.05 -15.60
CA TRP A 146 -1.51 10.25 -16.94
C TRP A 146 -1.68 8.94 -17.68
N LYS A 147 -0.67 8.05 -17.65
CA LYS A 147 -0.81 6.72 -18.25
C LYS A 147 -1.99 5.96 -17.63
N LEU A 148 -2.10 5.89 -16.30
CA LEU A 148 -3.15 5.14 -15.61
C LEU A 148 -4.57 5.69 -15.84
N TYR A 149 -4.72 7.01 -15.97
CA TYR A 149 -6.01 7.66 -16.24
C TYR A 149 -6.38 7.65 -17.72
N LEU A 150 -5.41 7.79 -18.63
CA LEU A 150 -5.64 7.82 -20.09
C LEU A 150 -5.68 6.43 -20.73
N SER A 151 -5.07 5.41 -20.12
CA SER A 151 -5.17 4.02 -20.59
C SER A 151 -6.59 3.44 -20.53
N ASN A 152 -7.51 4.08 -19.79
CA ASN A 152 -8.90 3.65 -19.65
C ASN A 152 -9.88 4.30 -20.65
N THR A 153 -9.38 4.87 -21.76
CA THR A 153 -10.19 5.56 -22.77
C THR A 153 -10.89 4.62 -23.77
N LYS A 154 -11.01 3.31 -23.48
CA LYS A 154 -11.85 2.38 -24.24
C LYS A 154 -12.94 1.78 -23.36
N GLY A 155 -14.16 2.35 -23.49
CA GLY A 155 -15.41 1.64 -23.25
C GLY A 155 -16.08 1.89 -21.90
N ASN A 156 -16.73 3.05 -21.74
CA ASN A 156 -18.03 3.18 -21.10
C ASN A 156 -18.63 4.52 -21.54
N ILE A 157 -19.07 4.53 -22.80
CA ILE A 157 -20.07 5.49 -23.27
C ILE A 157 -21.39 4.77 -23.01
N ASN A 158 -22.15 5.25 -22.01
CA ASN A 158 -23.57 4.94 -21.90
C ASN A 158 -24.32 5.61 -23.05
#